data_AF-A0A662IIK1-F1
#
_entry.id   AF-A0A662IIK1-F1
#
_cell.length_a   1.000
_cell.length_b   1.000
_cell.length_c   1.000
_cell.angle_alpha   90.00
_cell.angle_beta   90.00
_cell.angle_gamma   90.00
#
_symmetry.space_group_name_H-M   'P 1'
#
loop_
_entity.id
_entity.type
_entity.pdbx_description
1 polymer ?
#
loop_
_entity_poly.entity_id
_entity_poly.type
_entity_poly.pdbx_seq_one_letter_code
_entity_poly.pdbx_strand_id
1 'polypeptide(L)'
;MSMKDETITGRLVRLVRERPGYRDTLEKIVKWYDENFKCEGCGSRNLKRVGKHKYKCTRCGYNTIIIGFHTMDIQATPAYLVKLANMGILEVTYRGSASGVYYMPKDIDVIRRVLRLSPREIEVPPPRELSIPDDLFEPIVGYDDLKGLLIDCLKKRVHVLLVGPPSTAKSMILQEIARIDGSYFALAGTSTKAGLRDVIVEERPSILIIDELDKIYNPNELSILLTLMESGFITVTIHGRRERVYVNTVVFAGANTTRKIPPELLSRFLVIRLRPYTEEELRKIIVNVLVRREGISEPIAKYIAEKVIIEMGSRDPRDAIKIARLSGNDKKKVDGITRILKRYKES
;
A
#
# COMPACT_ATOMS: atom_id res chain seq x y z
N MET A 1 27.91 0.95 34.07
CA MET A 1 28.19 1.01 32.61
C MET A 1 29.51 1.72 32.45
N SER A 2 30.47 1.19 31.70
CA SER A 2 31.82 1.77 31.65
C SER A 2 31.92 2.88 30.60
N MET A 3 32.76 3.90 30.80
CA MET A 3 33.01 4.96 29.79
C MET A 3 33.41 4.40 28.41
N LYS A 4 33.98 3.18 28.36
CA LYS A 4 34.36 2.48 27.12
C LYS A 4 33.13 2.04 26.30
N ASP A 5 32.02 1.69 26.94
CA ASP A 5 30.83 1.17 26.25
C ASP A 5 30.08 2.28 25.49
N GLU A 6 30.10 3.51 26.02
CA GLU A 6 29.55 4.70 25.35
C GLU A 6 30.36 5.09 24.11
N THR A 7 31.69 4.98 24.17
CA THR A 7 32.56 5.30 23.01
C THR A 7 32.40 4.28 21.88
N ILE A 8 32.23 3.00 22.22
CA ILE A 8 32.02 1.92 21.23
C ILE A 8 30.64 2.02 20.59
N THR A 9 29.60 2.29 21.38
CA THR A 9 28.23 2.46 20.89
C THR A 9 28.16 3.62 19.87
N GLY A 10 28.76 4.77 20.17
CA GLY A 10 28.78 5.93 19.26
C GLY A 10 29.49 5.64 17.92
N ARG A 11 30.61 4.92 17.96
CA ARG A 11 31.34 4.51 16.73
C ARG A 11 30.53 3.52 15.88
N LEU A 12 29.83 2.58 16.52
CA LEU A 12 29.00 1.60 15.81
C LEU A 12 27.74 2.25 15.20
N VAL A 13 27.11 3.19 15.91
CA VAL A 13 26.00 4.02 15.37
C VAL A 13 26.44 4.74 14.11
N ARG A 14 27.60 5.42 14.14
CA ARG A 14 28.14 6.13 12.97
C ARG A 14 28.39 5.16 11.79
N LEU A 15 29.01 4.01 12.06
CA LEU A 15 29.27 3.01 11.02
C LEU A 15 27.99 2.47 10.37
N VAL A 16 26.95 2.23 11.18
CA VAL A 16 25.65 1.74 10.69
C VAL A 16 24.95 2.78 9.82
N ARG A 17 25.05 4.07 10.16
CA ARG A 17 24.50 5.17 9.36
C ARG A 17 25.24 5.36 8.03
N GLU A 18 26.57 5.34 8.05
CA GLU A 18 27.39 5.54 6.85
C GLU A 18 27.33 4.34 5.88
N ARG A 19 27.06 3.12 6.39
CA ARG A 19 27.08 1.88 5.60
C ARG A 19 25.94 0.94 6.01
N PRO A 20 24.79 1.00 5.32
CA PRO A 20 23.58 0.23 5.68
C PRO A 20 23.78 -1.29 5.79
N GLY A 21 24.74 -1.87 5.04
CA GLY A 21 25.05 -3.30 5.11
C GLY A 21 25.51 -3.82 6.48
N TYR A 22 26.07 -2.93 7.34
CA TYR A 22 26.38 -3.31 8.73
C TYR A 22 25.12 -3.49 9.57
N ARG A 23 24.04 -2.75 9.29
CA ARG A 23 22.78 -2.91 9.99
C ARG A 23 22.21 -4.32 9.80
N ASP A 24 22.11 -4.76 8.56
CA ASP A 24 21.61 -6.11 8.21
C ASP A 24 22.44 -7.19 8.91
N THR A 25 23.77 -7.03 8.92
CA THR A 25 24.68 -7.95 9.60
C THR A 25 24.41 -7.99 11.10
N LEU A 26 24.25 -6.84 11.76
CA LEU A 26 23.93 -6.78 13.19
C LEU A 26 22.55 -7.40 13.49
N GLU A 27 21.55 -7.19 12.64
CA GLU A 27 20.22 -7.81 12.77
C GLU A 27 20.30 -9.35 12.66
N LYS A 28 21.08 -9.86 11.70
CA LYS A 28 21.34 -11.30 11.54
C LYS A 28 22.05 -11.90 12.76
N ILE A 29 23.01 -11.18 13.34
CA ILE A 29 23.71 -11.60 14.57
C ILE A 29 22.74 -11.70 15.75
N VAL A 30 21.87 -10.69 15.95
CA VAL A 30 20.86 -10.71 17.02
C VAL A 30 19.90 -11.87 16.83
N LYS A 31 19.42 -12.10 15.61
CA LYS A 31 18.54 -13.23 15.29
C LYS A 31 19.20 -14.56 15.65
N TRP A 32 20.41 -14.81 15.17
CA TRP A 32 21.14 -16.04 15.47
C TRP A 32 21.34 -16.21 16.98
N TYR A 33 21.70 -15.14 17.69
CA TYR A 33 21.90 -15.19 19.14
C TYR A 33 20.61 -15.57 19.87
N ASP A 34 19.46 -14.99 19.52
CA ASP A 34 18.19 -15.30 20.18
C ASP A 34 17.73 -16.74 19.94
N GLU A 35 18.06 -17.32 18.78
CA GLU A 35 17.70 -18.69 18.41
C GLU A 35 18.62 -19.75 19.05
N ASN A 36 19.91 -19.42 19.20
CA ASN A 36 20.96 -20.39 19.54
C ASN A 36 21.55 -20.20 20.95
N PHE A 37 21.48 -19.00 21.55
CA PHE A 37 21.99 -18.75 22.89
C PHE A 37 20.98 -19.15 23.97
N LYS A 38 20.86 -20.46 24.19
CA LYS A 38 19.93 -21.04 25.17
C LYS A 38 20.52 -22.29 25.80
N CYS A 39 20.11 -22.58 27.04
CA CYS A 39 20.44 -23.81 27.72
C CYS A 39 19.80 -25.00 27.01
N GLU A 40 20.59 -26.03 26.69
CA GLU A 40 20.09 -27.27 26.07
C GLU A 40 19.17 -28.05 27.01
N GLY A 41 19.36 -27.95 28.33
CA GLY A 41 18.55 -28.67 29.31
C GLY A 41 17.17 -28.05 29.59
N CYS A 42 17.06 -26.71 29.64
CA CYS A 42 15.81 -26.05 30.05
C CYS A 42 15.38 -24.86 29.16
N GLY A 43 16.10 -24.57 28.08
CA GLY A 43 15.82 -23.45 27.18
C GLY A 43 16.08 -22.05 27.75
N SER A 44 16.52 -21.93 29.01
CA SER A 44 16.82 -20.63 29.62
C SER A 44 18.00 -19.93 28.92
N ARG A 45 17.89 -18.61 28.74
CA ARG A 45 18.95 -17.75 28.20
C ARG A 45 19.91 -17.21 29.28
N ASN A 46 19.64 -17.50 30.55
CA ASN A 46 20.46 -17.06 31.68
C ASN A 46 21.67 -17.99 31.82
N LEU A 47 22.67 -17.73 30.98
CA LEU A 47 23.88 -18.53 30.85
C LEU A 47 25.09 -17.74 31.34
N LYS A 48 25.86 -18.30 32.28
CA LYS A 48 27.12 -17.73 32.74
C LYS A 48 28.29 -18.45 32.08
N ARG A 49 29.17 -17.71 31.41
CA ARG A 49 30.37 -18.29 30.80
C ARG A 49 31.29 -18.85 31.90
N VAL A 50 31.65 -20.13 31.79
CA VAL A 50 32.54 -20.85 32.73
C VAL A 50 33.77 -21.43 32.04
N GLY A 51 33.86 -21.32 30.72
CA GLY A 51 35.03 -21.70 29.94
C GLY A 51 34.98 -21.09 28.54
N LYS A 52 35.93 -21.47 27.67
CA LYS A 52 36.09 -20.87 26.33
C LYS A 52 34.80 -20.92 25.49
N HIS A 53 34.12 -22.06 25.51
CA HIS A 53 32.82 -22.29 24.84
C HIS A 53 31.76 -22.84 25.80
N LYS A 54 32.07 -22.95 27.09
CA LYS A 54 31.22 -23.62 28.09
C LYS A 54 30.44 -22.58 28.88
N TYR A 55 29.14 -22.79 28.98
CA TYR A 55 28.21 -21.92 29.67
C TYR A 55 27.39 -22.72 30.67
N LYS A 56 27.38 -22.28 31.93
CA LYS A 56 26.56 -22.87 32.98
C LYS A 56 25.25 -22.12 33.09
N CYS A 57 24.13 -22.82 32.97
CA CYS A 57 22.81 -22.24 33.17
C CYS A 57 22.60 -21.89 34.64
N THR A 58 22.24 -20.64 34.93
CA THR A 58 21.96 -20.20 36.31
C THR A 58 20.59 -20.66 36.81
N ARG A 59 19.71 -21.15 35.91
CA ARG A 59 18.39 -21.67 36.27
C ARG A 59 18.43 -23.15 36.68
N CYS A 60 19.01 -24.02 35.85
CA CYS A 60 19.00 -25.47 36.08
C CYS A 60 20.39 -26.08 36.33
N GLY A 61 21.46 -25.27 36.30
CA GLY A 61 22.83 -25.74 36.53
C GLY A 61 23.49 -26.49 35.36
N TYR A 62 22.75 -26.77 34.27
CA TYR A 62 23.26 -27.51 33.11
C TYR A 62 24.39 -26.77 32.39
N ASN A 63 25.39 -27.51 31.89
CA ASN A 63 26.50 -26.97 31.12
C ASN A 63 26.23 -27.15 29.63
N THR A 64 26.05 -26.06 28.91
CA THR A 64 25.87 -26.03 27.44
C THR A 64 27.14 -25.52 26.77
N ILE A 65 27.43 -26.06 25.58
CA ILE A 65 28.55 -25.61 24.75
C ILE A 65 28.02 -24.72 23.64
N ILE A 66 28.50 -23.48 23.57
CA ILE A 66 28.14 -22.52 22.51
C ILE A 66 29.43 -21.99 21.91
N ILE A 67 29.68 -22.36 20.66
CA ILE A 67 30.89 -21.97 19.94
C ILE A 67 30.74 -20.57 19.37
N GLY A 68 29.55 -20.18 18.90
CA GLY A 68 29.33 -18.95 18.15
C GLY A 68 28.82 -19.25 16.74
N PHE A 69 28.76 -18.24 15.88
CA PHE A 69 28.34 -18.38 14.50
C PHE A 69 29.51 -18.26 13.53
N HIS A 70 29.41 -19.00 12.42
CA HIS A 70 30.22 -18.84 11.24
C HIS A 70 29.58 -17.83 10.25
N THR A 71 30.35 -17.33 9.27
CA THR A 71 29.84 -16.41 8.23
C THR A 71 28.63 -16.99 7.48
N MET A 72 28.67 -18.30 7.21
CA MET A 72 27.63 -19.03 6.49
C MET A 72 26.34 -19.17 7.31
N ASP A 73 26.44 -19.31 8.64
CA ASP A 73 25.28 -19.51 9.52
C ASP A 73 24.33 -18.30 9.49
N ILE A 74 24.89 -17.10 9.27
CA ILE A 74 24.13 -15.85 9.25
C ILE A 74 24.10 -15.19 7.86
N GLN A 75 24.76 -15.80 6.86
CA GLN A 75 24.89 -15.25 5.50
C GLN A 75 25.34 -13.78 5.50
N ALA A 76 26.44 -13.50 6.19
CA ALA A 76 27.01 -12.17 6.30
C ALA A 76 28.33 -12.06 5.53
N THR A 77 28.63 -10.86 5.02
CA THR A 77 29.90 -10.57 4.35
C THR A 77 31.07 -10.74 5.34
N PRO A 78 32.09 -11.57 5.05
CA PRO A 78 33.20 -11.82 5.97
C PRO A 78 33.93 -10.54 6.42
N ALA A 79 34.10 -9.58 5.50
CA ALA A 79 34.72 -8.28 5.81
C ALA A 79 33.97 -7.50 6.89
N TYR A 80 32.64 -7.64 6.98
CA TYR A 80 31.85 -6.98 8.01
C TYR A 80 32.11 -7.60 9.38
N LEU A 81 32.18 -8.93 9.48
CA LEU A 81 32.48 -9.63 10.73
C LEU A 81 33.89 -9.32 11.23
N VAL A 82 34.89 -9.29 10.34
CA VAL A 82 36.26 -8.91 10.70
C VAL A 82 36.30 -7.49 11.24
N LYS A 83 35.63 -6.53 10.59
CA LYS A 83 35.59 -5.15 11.09
C LYS A 83 34.89 -5.04 12.44
N LEU A 84 33.76 -5.73 12.63
CA LEU A 84 33.04 -5.76 13.91
C LEU A 84 33.88 -6.41 15.03
N ALA A 85 34.66 -7.45 14.72
CA ALA A 85 35.60 -8.06 15.66
C ALA A 85 36.75 -7.10 16.03
N ASN A 86 37.34 -6.41 15.05
CA ASN A 86 38.38 -5.40 15.27
C ASN A 86 37.89 -4.20 16.10
N MET A 87 36.61 -3.84 15.94
CA MET A 87 35.95 -2.83 16.78
C MET A 87 35.62 -3.32 18.20
N GLY A 88 35.85 -4.60 18.49
CA GLY A 88 35.57 -5.21 19.78
C GLY A 88 34.10 -5.54 20.02
N ILE A 89 33.23 -5.45 18.99
CA ILE A 89 31.81 -5.83 19.09
C ILE A 89 31.65 -7.36 19.13
N LEU A 90 32.45 -8.04 18.31
CA LEU A 90 32.52 -9.50 18.29
C LEU A 90 33.83 -9.98 18.92
N GLU A 91 33.80 -11.15 19.54
CA GLU A 91 34.97 -11.94 19.86
C GLU A 91 35.10 -13.10 18.89
N VAL A 92 36.35 -13.45 18.55
CA VAL A 92 36.65 -14.69 17.82
C VAL A 92 36.77 -15.80 18.85
N THR A 93 35.83 -16.72 18.82
CA THR A 93 35.76 -17.82 19.80
C THR A 93 36.60 -19.01 19.35
N TYR A 94 36.54 -19.34 18.05
CA TYR A 94 37.24 -20.48 17.47
C TYR A 94 37.81 -20.12 16.09
N ARG A 95 38.99 -20.69 15.79
CA ARG A 95 39.66 -20.58 14.50
C ARG A 95 40.21 -21.94 14.14
N GLY A 96 39.69 -22.54 13.07
CA GLY A 96 40.16 -23.81 12.52
C GLY A 96 40.65 -23.64 11.09
N SER A 97 41.65 -24.41 10.68
CA SER A 97 42.19 -24.40 9.30
C SER A 97 41.20 -24.93 8.26
N ALA A 98 40.29 -25.84 8.66
CA ALA A 98 39.24 -26.40 7.79
C ALA A 98 37.83 -25.86 8.08
N SER A 99 37.55 -25.47 9.33
CA SER A 99 36.21 -25.12 9.84
C SER A 99 35.93 -23.60 9.88
N GLY A 100 36.90 -22.77 9.49
CA GLY A 100 36.72 -21.31 9.43
C GLY A 100 36.78 -20.61 10.78
N VAL A 101 36.28 -19.36 10.82
CA VAL A 101 36.31 -18.50 12.01
C VAL A 101 34.92 -18.34 12.59
N TYR A 102 34.78 -18.65 13.88
CA TYR A 102 33.53 -18.46 14.62
C TYR A 102 33.59 -17.19 15.47
N TYR A 103 32.46 -16.51 15.52
CA TYR A 103 32.28 -15.24 16.20
C TYR A 103 31.18 -15.33 17.25
N MET A 104 31.31 -14.54 18.31
CA MET A 104 30.27 -14.37 19.33
C MET A 104 30.17 -12.88 19.69
N PRO A 105 28.97 -12.32 19.89
CA PRO A 105 28.86 -10.96 20.39
C PRO A 105 29.42 -10.89 21.81
N LYS A 106 30.27 -9.89 22.08
CA LYS A 106 30.78 -9.64 23.44
C LYS A 106 29.69 -9.13 24.36
N ASP A 107 28.87 -8.24 23.83
CA ASP A 107 27.69 -7.69 24.50
C ASP A 107 26.57 -7.54 23.46
N ILE A 108 25.56 -8.40 23.57
CA ILE A 108 24.42 -8.40 22.66
C ILE A 108 23.53 -7.16 22.86
N ASP A 109 23.51 -6.59 24.06
CA ASP A 109 22.67 -5.44 24.39
C ASP A 109 23.23 -4.15 23.80
N VAL A 110 24.55 -4.04 23.62
CA VAL A 110 25.17 -2.97 22.81
C VAL A 110 24.67 -3.04 21.37
N ILE A 111 24.65 -4.22 20.75
CA ILE A 111 24.17 -4.39 19.37
C ILE A 111 22.68 -4.01 19.28
N ARG A 112 21.85 -4.50 20.21
CA ARG A 112 20.42 -4.16 20.26
C ARG A 112 20.21 -2.66 20.44
N ARG A 113 21.01 -2.00 21.29
CA ARG A 113 20.96 -0.55 21.52
C ARG A 113 21.30 0.22 20.24
N VAL A 114 22.34 -0.17 19.52
CA VAL A 114 22.73 0.49 18.25
C VAL A 114 21.63 0.37 17.19
N LEU A 115 21.02 -0.81 17.06
CA LEU A 115 19.91 -1.03 16.12
C LEU A 115 18.68 -0.15 16.46
N ARG A 116 18.45 0.15 17.74
CA ARG A 116 17.41 1.08 18.20
C ARG A 116 17.77 2.56 17.95
N LEU A 117 19.04 2.94 18.18
CA LEU A 117 19.53 4.33 18.02
C LEU A 117 19.78 4.76 16.57
N SER A 118 19.84 3.80 15.65
CA SER A 118 20.06 4.04 14.22
C SER A 118 18.92 3.46 13.40
N PRO A 119 17.63 3.72 13.73
CA PRO A 119 16.49 3.10 13.04
C PRO A 119 16.66 3.24 11.54
N ARG A 120 16.17 2.27 10.74
CA ARG A 120 16.21 2.43 9.28
C ARG A 120 15.65 3.82 8.97
N GLU A 121 16.46 4.68 8.37
CA GLU A 121 15.93 5.82 7.64
C GLU A 121 15.19 5.18 6.48
N ILE A 122 13.89 5.02 6.66
CA ILE A 122 13.04 4.56 5.57
C ILE A 122 12.85 5.80 4.75
N GLU A 123 13.51 5.85 3.59
CA GLU A 123 13.26 6.86 2.58
C GLU A 123 11.75 6.85 2.31
N VAL A 124 11.04 7.80 2.91
CA VAL A 124 9.70 8.15 2.47
C VAL A 124 9.95 8.79 1.11
N PRO A 125 9.55 8.16 -0.01
CA PRO A 125 9.73 8.80 -1.30
C PRO A 125 9.05 10.17 -1.21
N PRO A 126 9.73 11.26 -1.62
CA PRO A 126 9.10 12.56 -1.65
C PRO A 126 7.79 12.44 -2.46
N PRO A 127 6.76 13.22 -2.12
CA PRO A 127 5.54 13.25 -2.92
C PRO A 127 5.92 13.41 -4.38
N ARG A 128 5.57 12.43 -5.23
CA ARG A 128 5.64 12.65 -6.67
C ARG A 128 4.73 13.84 -6.97
N GLU A 129 5.24 14.85 -7.67
CA GLU A 129 4.36 15.86 -8.22
C GLU A 129 3.41 15.18 -9.20
N LEU A 130 2.10 15.39 -9.00
CA LEU A 130 1.08 14.83 -9.86
C LEU A 130 0.95 15.76 -11.08
N SER A 131 1.19 15.21 -12.27
CA SER A 131 0.85 15.89 -13.53
C SER A 131 -0.66 15.74 -13.75
N ILE A 132 -1.42 16.74 -13.30
CA ILE A 132 -2.89 16.76 -13.45
C ILE A 132 -3.24 17.40 -14.80
N PRO A 133 -3.89 16.67 -15.73
CA PRO A 133 -4.32 17.25 -17.01
C PRO A 133 -5.36 18.36 -16.82
N ASP A 134 -5.27 19.44 -17.60
CA ASP A 134 -6.24 20.54 -17.54
C ASP A 134 -7.65 20.10 -17.99
N ASP A 135 -7.73 19.08 -18.85
CA ASP A 135 -8.96 18.49 -19.38
C ASP A 135 -9.52 17.35 -18.51
N LEU A 136 -8.95 17.11 -17.31
CA LEU A 136 -9.25 15.94 -16.48
C LEU A 136 -10.75 15.69 -16.31
N PHE A 137 -11.52 16.76 -16.03
CA PHE A 137 -12.96 16.68 -15.78
C PHE A 137 -13.81 17.31 -16.89
N GLU A 138 -13.23 17.63 -18.07
CA GLU A 138 -13.99 18.18 -19.22
C GLU A 138 -15.19 17.29 -19.63
N PRO A 139 -15.09 15.93 -19.61
CA PRO A 139 -16.22 15.07 -19.96
C PRO A 139 -17.39 15.09 -18.96
N ILE A 140 -17.15 15.58 -17.73
CA ILE A 140 -18.14 15.60 -16.66
C ILE A 140 -18.92 16.92 -16.74
N VAL A 141 -20.23 16.84 -16.99
CA VAL A 141 -21.07 18.03 -17.04
C VAL A 141 -21.54 18.43 -15.63
N GLY A 142 -21.48 19.72 -15.32
CA GLY A 142 -21.81 20.28 -14.01
C GLY A 142 -20.72 20.04 -12.96
N TYR A 143 -21.05 20.23 -11.68
CA TYR A 143 -20.13 20.02 -10.55
C TYR A 143 -18.86 20.88 -10.60
N ASP A 144 -18.90 22.09 -11.16
CA ASP A 144 -17.68 22.88 -11.38
C ASP A 144 -16.98 23.26 -10.06
N ASP A 145 -17.77 23.53 -9.02
CA ASP A 145 -17.31 23.71 -7.64
C ASP A 145 -16.62 22.45 -7.09
N LEU A 146 -17.26 21.30 -7.26
CA LEU A 146 -16.73 20.01 -6.83
C LEU A 146 -15.48 19.62 -7.61
N LYS A 147 -15.42 19.85 -8.92
CA LYS A 147 -14.23 19.59 -9.75
C LYS A 147 -13.01 20.36 -9.22
N GLY A 148 -13.18 21.65 -8.92
CA GLY A 148 -12.14 22.47 -8.31
C GLY A 148 -11.68 21.90 -6.96
N LEU A 149 -12.64 21.53 -6.10
CA LEU A 149 -12.34 20.90 -4.82
C LEU A 149 -11.58 19.57 -4.97
N LEU A 150 -11.94 18.73 -5.94
CA LEU A 150 -11.27 17.45 -6.19
C LEU A 150 -9.82 17.65 -6.67
N ILE A 151 -9.57 18.66 -7.52
CA ILE A 151 -8.22 19.04 -7.95
C ILE A 151 -7.39 19.51 -6.73
N ASP A 152 -7.96 20.32 -5.86
CA ASP A 152 -7.31 20.75 -4.62
C ASP A 152 -7.00 19.56 -3.70
N CYS A 153 -7.91 18.60 -3.59
CA CYS A 153 -7.70 17.38 -2.82
C CYS A 153 -6.56 16.52 -3.41
N LEU A 154 -6.45 16.41 -4.74
CA LEU A 154 -5.34 15.73 -5.40
C LEU A 154 -3.99 16.40 -5.06
N LYS A 155 -3.91 17.72 -5.21
CA LYS A 155 -2.69 18.50 -4.95
C LYS A 155 -2.28 18.46 -3.47
N LYS A 156 -3.24 18.61 -2.57
CA LYS A 156 -3.02 18.66 -1.11
C LYS A 156 -3.06 17.28 -0.44
N ARG A 157 -3.20 16.20 -1.22
CA ARG A 157 -3.23 14.81 -0.74
C ARG A 157 -4.34 14.54 0.29
N VAL A 158 -5.52 15.12 0.10
CA VAL A 158 -6.70 14.89 0.95
C VAL A 158 -7.46 13.68 0.43
N HIS A 159 -7.69 12.67 1.27
CA HIS A 159 -8.48 11.50 0.89
C HIS A 159 -9.95 11.87 0.70
N VAL A 160 -10.57 11.40 -0.38
CA VAL A 160 -11.97 11.73 -0.73
C VAL A 160 -12.82 10.47 -0.84
N LEU A 161 -14.04 10.52 -0.29
CA LEU A 161 -15.06 9.51 -0.47
C LEU A 161 -16.29 10.10 -1.14
N LEU A 162 -16.60 9.66 -2.36
CA LEU A 162 -17.81 10.00 -3.09
C LEU A 162 -18.93 9.03 -2.73
N VAL A 163 -20.06 9.53 -2.25
CA VAL A 163 -21.21 8.71 -1.80
C VAL A 163 -22.45 9.08 -2.59
N GLY A 164 -23.22 8.10 -3.06
CA GLY A 164 -24.50 8.34 -3.73
C GLY A 164 -25.11 7.03 -4.23
N PRO A 165 -26.37 7.01 -4.70
CA PRO A 165 -26.95 5.82 -5.31
C PRO A 165 -26.23 5.41 -6.61
N PRO A 166 -26.51 4.22 -7.17
CA PRO A 166 -26.15 3.90 -8.55
C PRO A 166 -26.59 4.99 -9.53
N SER A 167 -25.91 5.11 -10.66
CA SER A 167 -26.21 6.10 -11.72
C SER A 167 -25.88 7.56 -11.39
N THR A 168 -25.05 7.81 -10.38
CA THR A 168 -24.42 9.13 -10.12
C THR A 168 -23.03 9.25 -10.77
N ALA A 169 -22.44 10.45 -10.76
CA ALA A 169 -21.11 10.74 -11.31
C ALA A 169 -19.92 9.96 -10.71
N LYS A 170 -20.10 9.26 -9.58
CA LYS A 170 -19.00 8.65 -8.79
C LYS A 170 -17.98 7.91 -9.66
N SER A 171 -18.39 6.83 -10.34
CA SER A 171 -17.47 6.02 -11.14
C SER A 171 -16.87 6.80 -12.29
N MET A 172 -17.58 7.78 -12.87
CA MET A 172 -17.05 8.63 -13.94
C MET A 172 -15.96 9.57 -13.42
N ILE A 173 -16.17 10.20 -12.26
CA ILE A 173 -15.14 11.01 -11.57
C ILE A 173 -13.90 10.16 -11.26
N LEU A 174 -14.10 8.97 -10.68
CA LEU A 174 -12.99 8.07 -10.34
C LEU A 174 -12.24 7.60 -11.61
N GLN A 175 -12.96 7.33 -12.70
CA GLN A 175 -12.35 7.00 -14.00
C GLN A 175 -11.52 8.14 -14.57
N GLU A 176 -11.96 9.39 -14.40
CA GLU A 176 -11.16 10.53 -14.83
C GLU A 176 -9.88 10.66 -14.02
N ILE A 177 -9.96 10.53 -12.70
CA ILE A 177 -8.78 10.56 -11.83
C ILE A 177 -7.80 9.43 -12.18
N ALA A 178 -8.29 8.29 -12.67
CA ALA A 178 -7.46 7.18 -13.12
C ALA A 178 -6.63 7.47 -14.39
N ARG A 179 -6.89 8.60 -15.07
CA ARG A 179 -6.06 9.08 -16.19
C ARG A 179 -4.75 9.72 -15.72
N ILE A 180 -4.64 10.07 -14.44
CA ILE A 180 -3.43 10.69 -13.88
C ILE A 180 -2.35 9.62 -13.69
N ASP A 181 -1.13 9.95 -14.12
CA ASP A 181 0.03 9.08 -13.96
C ASP A 181 0.29 8.72 -12.49
N GLY A 182 0.59 7.44 -12.25
CA GLY A 182 0.78 6.91 -10.90
C GLY A 182 -0.53 6.67 -10.12
N SER A 183 -1.67 6.67 -10.80
CA SER A 183 -2.92 6.16 -10.25
C SER A 183 -3.00 4.63 -10.37
N TYR A 184 -3.65 3.99 -9.39
CA TYR A 184 -3.98 2.57 -9.42
C TYR A 184 -5.46 2.40 -9.11
N PHE A 185 -6.18 1.73 -10.01
CA PHE A 185 -7.62 1.50 -9.88
C PHE A 185 -7.90 0.11 -9.30
N ALA A 186 -8.27 0.06 -8.02
CA ALA A 186 -8.71 -1.14 -7.35
C ALA A 186 -10.23 -1.32 -7.53
N LEU A 187 -10.62 -2.42 -8.16
CA LEU A 187 -12.02 -2.87 -8.20
C LEU A 187 -12.33 -3.63 -6.90
N ALA A 188 -13.14 -3.04 -6.02
CA ALA A 188 -13.52 -3.70 -4.77
C ALA A 188 -14.17 -5.06 -5.05
N GLY A 189 -13.77 -6.09 -4.30
CA GLY A 189 -14.30 -7.45 -4.42
C GLY A 189 -13.64 -8.35 -5.47
N THR A 190 -12.70 -7.85 -6.28
CA THR A 190 -11.89 -8.69 -7.19
C THR A 190 -10.45 -8.92 -6.73
N SER A 191 -10.13 -8.54 -5.49
CA SER A 191 -8.84 -8.86 -4.84
C SER A 191 -8.60 -10.36 -4.91
N THR A 192 -7.87 -10.79 -5.94
CA THR A 192 -7.31 -12.13 -6.07
C THR A 192 -6.34 -12.38 -4.91
N LYS A 193 -5.81 -13.60 -4.79
CA LYS A 193 -4.94 -14.05 -3.68
C LYS A 193 -3.76 -13.12 -3.31
N ALA A 194 -3.40 -12.14 -4.14
CA ALA A 194 -2.39 -11.09 -3.88
C ALA A 194 -2.91 -9.89 -3.03
N GLY A 195 -4.21 -9.58 -3.04
CA GLY A 195 -4.80 -8.56 -2.15
C GLY A 195 -4.33 -7.10 -2.36
N LEU A 196 -5.04 -6.15 -1.72
CA LEU A 196 -4.71 -4.72 -1.74
C LEU A 196 -3.29 -4.40 -1.22
N ARG A 197 -2.77 -5.26 -0.34
CA ARG A 197 -1.45 -5.11 0.26
C ARG A 197 -0.33 -5.20 -0.78
N ASP A 198 -0.32 -6.25 -1.58
CA ASP A 198 0.80 -6.54 -2.49
C ASP A 198 0.85 -5.46 -3.58
N VAL A 199 -0.31 -5.04 -4.08
CA VAL A 199 -0.46 -3.88 -4.98
C VAL A 199 0.21 -2.62 -4.42
N ILE A 200 -0.05 -2.26 -3.16
CA ILE A 200 0.52 -1.04 -2.57
C ILE A 200 2.04 -1.15 -2.44
N VAL A 201 2.56 -2.35 -2.13
CA VAL A 201 4.02 -2.59 -2.02
C VAL A 201 4.71 -2.50 -3.37
N GLU A 202 4.13 -3.14 -4.38
CA GLU A 202 4.70 -3.31 -5.72
C GLU A 202 4.57 -2.04 -6.55
N GLU A 203 3.34 -1.53 -6.69
CA GLU A 203 3.01 -0.41 -7.57
C GLU A 203 3.30 0.96 -6.93
N ARG A 204 3.27 1.03 -5.59
CA ARG A 204 3.44 2.26 -4.80
C ARG A 204 2.68 3.45 -5.41
N PRO A 205 1.35 3.33 -5.60
CA PRO A 205 0.60 4.32 -6.33
C PRO A 205 0.62 5.67 -5.63
N SER A 206 0.74 6.74 -6.40
CA SER A 206 0.55 8.10 -5.88
C SER A 206 -0.93 8.36 -5.62
N ILE A 207 -1.83 7.74 -6.38
CA ILE A 207 -3.28 7.83 -6.19
C ILE A 207 -3.85 6.41 -6.14
N LEU A 208 -4.46 6.02 -5.04
CA LEU A 208 -5.20 4.77 -4.93
C LEU A 208 -6.69 5.05 -5.13
N ILE A 209 -7.27 4.45 -6.15
CA ILE A 209 -8.68 4.61 -6.49
C ILE A 209 -9.43 3.34 -6.11
N ILE A 210 -10.53 3.47 -5.36
CA ILE A 210 -11.33 2.34 -4.90
C ILE A 210 -12.79 2.57 -5.26
N ASP A 211 -13.29 1.91 -6.30
CA ASP A 211 -14.73 1.92 -6.57
C ASP A 211 -15.43 0.88 -5.69
N GLU A 212 -16.67 1.18 -5.29
CA GLU A 212 -17.49 0.34 -4.40
C GLU A 212 -16.84 -0.03 -3.04
N LEU A 213 -16.26 0.96 -2.34
CA LEU A 213 -15.67 0.78 -1.00
C LEU A 213 -16.64 0.12 0.00
N ASP A 214 -17.95 0.33 -0.14
CA ASP A 214 -18.99 -0.30 0.68
C ASP A 214 -19.15 -1.82 0.47
N LYS A 215 -18.37 -2.41 -0.45
CA LYS A 215 -18.30 -3.85 -0.74
C LYS A 215 -17.05 -4.51 -0.17
N ILE A 216 -16.13 -3.75 0.42
CA ILE A 216 -14.96 -4.31 1.10
C ILE A 216 -15.38 -4.76 2.51
N TYR A 217 -15.48 -6.07 2.70
CA TYR A 217 -15.80 -6.67 4.00
C TYR A 217 -14.59 -7.27 4.72
N ASN A 218 -13.45 -7.39 4.05
CA ASN A 218 -12.26 -8.01 4.61
C ASN A 218 -11.61 -7.08 5.66
N PRO A 219 -11.57 -7.44 6.96
CA PRO A 219 -10.98 -6.59 7.99
C PRO A 219 -9.50 -6.29 7.76
N ASN A 220 -8.77 -7.22 7.13
CA ASN A 220 -7.36 -7.01 6.82
C ASN A 220 -7.18 -5.88 5.80
N GLU A 221 -7.99 -5.86 4.74
CA GLU A 221 -7.95 -4.78 3.73
C GLU A 221 -8.35 -3.42 4.34
N LEU A 222 -9.38 -3.40 5.20
CA LEU A 222 -9.78 -2.19 5.91
C LEU A 222 -8.66 -1.68 6.85
N SER A 223 -7.97 -2.56 7.56
CA SER A 223 -6.84 -2.17 8.43
C SER A 223 -5.64 -1.63 7.64
N ILE A 224 -5.40 -2.14 6.44
CA ILE A 224 -4.37 -1.64 5.53
C ILE A 224 -4.71 -0.21 5.11
N LEU A 225 -5.95 0.05 4.69
CA LEU A 225 -6.41 1.39 4.33
C LEU A 225 -6.30 2.37 5.49
N LEU A 226 -6.71 1.97 6.69
CA LEU A 226 -6.59 2.79 7.90
C LEU A 226 -5.14 3.21 8.16
N THR A 227 -4.20 2.26 8.10
CA THR A 227 -2.77 2.52 8.35
C THR A 227 -2.17 3.40 7.25
N LEU A 228 -2.51 3.12 5.98
CA LEU A 228 -2.06 3.88 4.82
C LEU A 228 -2.49 5.35 4.93
N MET A 229 -3.77 5.60 5.22
CA MET A 229 -4.34 6.95 5.27
C MET A 229 -3.90 7.75 6.51
N GLU A 230 -3.58 7.09 7.62
CA GLU A 230 -3.13 7.77 8.84
C GLU A 230 -1.63 8.07 8.84
N SER A 231 -0.83 7.07 8.44
CA SER A 231 0.62 7.11 8.64
C SER A 231 1.42 7.13 7.34
N GLY A 232 0.77 6.99 6.18
CA GLY A 232 1.47 6.95 4.88
C GLY A 232 2.37 5.72 4.72
N PHE A 233 2.09 4.62 5.43
CA PHE A 233 2.84 3.37 5.27
C PHE A 233 1.96 2.14 5.49
N ILE A 234 2.42 1.01 4.99
CA ILE A 234 1.86 -0.31 5.31
C ILE A 234 2.92 -1.21 5.93
N THR A 235 2.51 -2.12 6.81
CA THR A 235 3.42 -3.10 7.42
C THR A 235 3.35 -4.42 6.67
N VAL A 236 4.47 -4.88 6.15
CA VAL A 236 4.59 -6.11 5.37
C VAL A 236 5.56 -7.09 6.02
N THR A 237 5.20 -8.37 6.03
CA THR A 237 6.10 -9.43 6.45
C THR A 237 6.91 -9.91 5.25
N ILE A 238 8.20 -9.62 5.20
CA ILE A 238 9.15 -10.11 4.18
C ILE A 238 10.11 -11.07 4.88
N HIS A 239 10.18 -12.33 4.42
CA HIS A 239 11.03 -13.39 5.01
C HIS A 239 10.90 -13.54 6.54
N GLY A 240 9.66 -13.44 7.07
CA GLY A 240 9.38 -13.56 8.51
C GLY A 240 9.66 -12.28 9.33
N ARG A 241 10.01 -11.16 8.70
CA ARG A 241 10.24 -9.85 9.36
C ARG A 241 9.17 -8.85 8.96
N ARG A 242 8.60 -8.13 9.93
CA ARG A 242 7.70 -7.00 9.67
C ARG A 242 8.51 -5.77 9.28
N GLU A 243 8.37 -5.32 8.05
CA GLU A 243 8.94 -4.09 7.51
C GLU A 243 7.82 -3.06 7.25
N ARG A 244 8.14 -1.78 7.37
CA ARG A 244 7.22 -0.69 6.98
C ARG A 244 7.60 -0.20 5.59
N VAL A 245 6.65 -0.22 4.67
CA VAL A 245 6.78 0.35 3.34
C VAL A 245 6.02 1.66 3.32
N TYR A 246 6.75 2.77 3.21
CA TYR A 246 6.17 4.11 3.14
C TYR A 246 5.75 4.43 1.71
N VAL A 247 4.56 4.99 1.58
CA VAL A 247 3.87 5.25 0.32
C VAL A 247 3.15 6.58 0.46
N ASN A 248 3.48 7.53 -0.41
CA ASN A 248 2.81 8.82 -0.44
C ASN A 248 1.58 8.76 -1.36
N THR A 249 0.52 8.14 -0.84
CA THR A 249 -0.68 7.79 -1.59
C THR A 249 -1.87 8.62 -1.11
N VAL A 250 -2.55 9.32 -2.02
CA VAL A 250 -3.88 9.87 -1.75
C VAL A 250 -4.94 8.85 -2.18
N VAL A 251 -6.06 8.77 -1.46
CA VAL A 251 -7.10 7.75 -1.69
C VAL A 251 -8.36 8.44 -2.18
N PHE A 252 -8.86 8.03 -3.34
CA PHE A 252 -10.15 8.46 -3.89
C PHE A 252 -11.07 7.25 -3.97
N ALA A 253 -12.16 7.28 -3.21
CA ALA A 253 -13.08 6.15 -3.11
C ALA A 253 -14.50 6.51 -3.56
N GLY A 254 -15.22 5.53 -4.07
CA GLY A 254 -16.65 5.59 -4.38
C GLY A 254 -17.41 4.59 -3.51
N ALA A 255 -18.58 4.99 -3.00
CA ALA A 255 -19.46 4.09 -2.27
C ALA A 255 -20.93 4.37 -2.59
N ASN A 256 -21.74 3.32 -2.55
CA ASN A 256 -23.19 3.47 -2.65
C ASN A 256 -23.81 3.94 -1.33
N THR A 257 -23.21 3.55 -0.21
CA THR A 257 -23.67 3.89 1.14
C THR A 257 -22.52 3.94 2.13
N THR A 258 -22.62 4.80 3.14
CA THR A 258 -21.65 4.83 4.25
C THR A 258 -21.96 3.79 5.34
N ARG A 259 -23.15 3.18 5.33
CA ARG A 259 -23.61 2.30 6.43
C ARG A 259 -22.73 1.06 6.65
N LYS A 260 -22.04 0.62 5.59
CA LYS A 260 -21.18 -0.56 5.61
C LYS A 260 -19.71 -0.24 5.82
N ILE A 261 -19.36 1.04 5.94
CA ILE A 261 -17.98 1.49 6.07
C ILE A 261 -17.72 1.78 7.56
N PRO A 262 -16.63 1.25 8.15
CA PRO A 262 -16.29 1.52 9.55
C PRO A 262 -16.16 3.03 9.83
N PRO A 263 -16.68 3.54 10.96
CA PRO A 263 -16.58 4.95 11.33
C PRO A 263 -15.15 5.49 11.38
N GLU A 264 -14.19 4.66 11.80
CA GLU A 264 -12.77 5.01 11.87
C GLU A 264 -12.18 5.24 10.48
N LEU A 265 -12.68 4.53 9.48
CA LEU A 265 -12.24 4.72 8.10
C LEU A 265 -12.92 5.97 7.50
N LEU A 266 -14.22 6.16 7.78
CA LEU A 266 -14.97 7.34 7.35
C LEU A 266 -14.36 8.65 7.86
N SER A 267 -13.86 8.67 9.10
CA SER A 267 -13.28 9.89 9.71
C SER A 267 -11.99 10.37 9.03
N ARG A 268 -11.34 9.52 8.22
CA ARG A 268 -10.13 9.86 7.45
C ARG A 268 -10.45 10.41 6.05
N PHE A 269 -11.72 10.37 5.63
CA PHE A 269 -12.15 10.86 4.32
C PHE A 269 -12.84 12.23 4.42
N LEU A 270 -12.61 13.07 3.42
CA LEU A 270 -13.57 14.10 3.04
C LEU A 270 -14.75 13.43 2.33
N VAL A 271 -15.91 13.36 3.01
CA VAL A 271 -17.10 12.67 2.49
C VAL A 271 -17.96 13.64 1.68
N ILE A 272 -18.14 13.34 0.39
CA ILE A 272 -18.92 14.13 -0.55
C ILE A 272 -20.14 13.33 -1.01
N ARG A 273 -21.34 13.86 -0.79
CA ARG A 273 -22.59 13.20 -1.18
C ARG A 273 -23.10 13.74 -2.51
N LEU A 274 -23.05 12.91 -3.54
CA LEU A 274 -23.58 13.21 -4.86
C LEU A 274 -25.08 12.95 -4.91
N ARG A 275 -25.80 13.89 -5.51
CA ARG A 275 -27.23 13.75 -5.81
C ARG A 275 -27.43 13.06 -7.17
N PRO A 276 -28.54 12.35 -7.38
CA PRO A 276 -28.94 11.92 -8.71
C PRO A 276 -29.07 13.12 -9.65
N TYR A 277 -28.75 12.90 -10.92
CA TYR A 277 -28.93 13.92 -11.96
C TYR A 277 -30.41 14.23 -12.19
N THR A 278 -30.69 15.48 -12.54
CA THR A 278 -31.92 15.85 -13.25
C THR A 278 -31.90 15.26 -14.66
N GLU A 279 -33.06 15.14 -15.30
CA GLU A 279 -33.13 14.64 -16.68
C GLU A 279 -32.40 15.54 -17.67
N GLU A 280 -32.40 16.85 -17.43
CA GLU A 280 -31.68 17.83 -18.25
C GLU A 280 -30.17 17.67 -18.11
N GLU A 281 -29.66 17.50 -16.89
CA GLU A 281 -28.24 17.22 -16.64
C GLU A 281 -27.84 15.88 -17.26
N LEU A 282 -28.64 14.83 -17.05
CA LEU A 282 -28.38 13.51 -17.60
C LEU A 282 -28.32 13.55 -19.13
N ARG A 283 -29.24 14.28 -19.79
CA ARG A 283 -29.24 14.46 -21.24
C ARG A 283 -27.94 15.13 -21.70
N LYS A 284 -27.52 16.20 -21.03
CA LYS A 284 -26.25 16.89 -21.36
C LYS A 284 -25.04 15.97 -21.17
N ILE A 285 -25.02 15.18 -20.10
CA ILE A 285 -23.94 14.21 -19.83
C ILE A 285 -23.87 13.16 -20.93
N ILE A 286 -25.00 12.53 -21.27
CA ILE A 286 -25.03 11.51 -22.33
C ILE A 286 -24.53 12.10 -23.65
N VAL A 287 -25.05 13.26 -24.05
CA VAL A 287 -24.63 13.90 -25.31
C VAL A 287 -23.13 14.20 -25.32
N ASN A 288 -22.61 14.80 -24.25
CA ASN A 288 -21.19 15.13 -24.17
C ASN A 288 -20.30 13.88 -24.24
N VAL A 289 -20.64 12.84 -23.46
CA VAL A 289 -19.90 11.58 -23.43
C VAL A 289 -19.91 10.89 -24.80
N LEU A 290 -21.08 10.82 -25.46
CA LEU A 290 -21.20 10.16 -26.77
C LEU A 290 -20.44 10.91 -27.88
N VAL A 291 -20.46 12.24 -27.86
CA VAL A 291 -19.73 13.04 -28.85
C VAL A 291 -18.23 12.95 -28.63
N ARG A 292 -17.77 13.19 -27.39
CA ARG A 292 -16.34 13.32 -27.09
C ARG A 292 -15.61 11.98 -27.03
N ARG A 293 -16.24 10.92 -26.52
CA ARG A 293 -15.57 9.61 -26.35
C ARG A 293 -15.89 8.60 -27.44
N GLU A 294 -17.14 8.57 -27.87
CA GLU A 294 -17.62 7.54 -28.79
C GLU A 294 -17.66 8.05 -30.24
N GLY A 295 -17.31 9.32 -30.49
CA GLY A 295 -17.27 9.92 -31.83
C GLY A 295 -18.63 10.00 -32.52
N ILE A 296 -19.71 10.02 -31.73
CA ILE A 296 -21.08 10.11 -32.26
C ILE A 296 -21.41 11.55 -32.61
N SER A 297 -22.04 11.76 -33.75
CA SER A 297 -22.51 13.09 -34.17
C SER A 297 -23.53 13.63 -33.14
N GLU A 298 -23.46 14.93 -32.86
CA GLU A 298 -24.33 15.58 -31.88
C GLU A 298 -25.83 15.32 -32.11
N PRO A 299 -26.36 15.32 -33.35
CA PRO A 299 -27.77 15.00 -33.60
C PRO A 299 -28.15 13.58 -33.16
N ILE A 300 -27.27 12.61 -33.39
CA ILE A 300 -27.51 11.21 -33.03
C ILE A 300 -27.29 10.99 -31.53
N ALA A 301 -26.32 11.67 -30.93
CA ALA A 301 -26.10 11.65 -29.49
C ALA A 301 -27.33 12.19 -28.73
N LYS A 302 -27.92 13.30 -29.19
CA LYS A 302 -29.18 13.84 -28.65
C LYS A 302 -30.32 12.83 -28.79
N TYR A 303 -30.42 12.18 -29.95
CA TYR A 303 -31.44 11.15 -30.19
C TYR A 303 -31.30 9.94 -29.27
N ILE A 304 -30.08 9.41 -29.09
CA ILE A 304 -29.80 8.31 -28.16
C ILE A 304 -30.14 8.73 -26.73
N ALA A 305 -29.75 9.94 -26.30
CA ALA A 305 -30.07 10.45 -24.97
C ALA A 305 -31.58 10.48 -24.71
N GLU A 306 -32.36 10.96 -25.68
CA GLU A 306 -33.82 11.02 -25.57
C GLU A 306 -34.44 9.63 -25.48
N LYS A 307 -34.01 8.69 -26.32
CA LYS A 307 -34.46 7.29 -26.29
C LYS A 307 -34.16 6.62 -24.95
N VAL A 308 -32.97 6.81 -24.40
CA VAL A 308 -32.55 6.17 -23.15
C VAL A 308 -33.30 6.73 -21.95
N ILE A 309 -33.47 8.05 -21.89
CA ILE A 309 -34.14 8.72 -20.77
C ILE A 309 -35.65 8.47 -20.82
N ILE A 310 -36.28 8.70 -21.97
CA ILE A 310 -37.75 8.69 -22.10
C ILE A 310 -38.27 7.29 -22.38
N GLU A 311 -37.74 6.58 -23.38
CA GLU A 311 -38.33 5.30 -23.81
C GLU A 311 -37.92 4.12 -22.92
N MET A 312 -36.68 4.15 -22.41
CA MET A 312 -36.14 3.10 -21.53
C MET A 312 -36.22 3.44 -20.04
N GLY A 313 -36.53 4.70 -19.67
CA GLY A 313 -36.55 5.14 -18.27
C GLY A 313 -35.20 5.01 -17.55
N SER A 314 -34.09 4.88 -18.29
CA SER A 314 -32.78 4.62 -17.69
C SER A 314 -32.13 5.92 -17.27
N ARG A 315 -31.62 5.95 -16.03
CA ARG A 315 -30.85 7.07 -15.48
C ARG A 315 -29.34 6.85 -15.53
N ASP A 316 -28.88 5.74 -16.11
CA ASP A 316 -27.45 5.42 -16.21
C ASP A 316 -26.90 5.79 -17.61
N PRO A 317 -25.94 6.74 -17.70
CA PRO A 317 -25.27 7.07 -18.96
C PRO A 317 -24.63 5.86 -19.66
N ARG A 318 -24.28 4.78 -18.94
CA ARG A 318 -23.70 3.57 -19.51
C ARG A 318 -24.64 2.87 -20.50
N ASP A 319 -25.95 2.96 -20.32
CA ASP A 319 -26.90 2.38 -21.26
C ASP A 319 -26.84 3.09 -22.61
N ALA A 320 -26.68 4.41 -22.61
CA ALA A 320 -26.49 5.19 -23.83
C ALA A 320 -25.17 4.85 -24.55
N ILE A 321 -24.08 4.67 -23.80
CA ILE A 321 -22.77 4.26 -24.36
C ILE A 321 -22.88 2.90 -25.08
N LYS A 322 -23.56 1.91 -24.46
CA LYS A 322 -23.76 0.60 -25.09
C LYS A 322 -24.52 0.71 -26.41
N ILE A 323 -25.59 1.49 -26.44
CA ILE A 323 -26.39 1.72 -27.66
C ILE A 323 -25.53 2.39 -28.73
N ALA A 324 -24.78 3.43 -28.38
CA ALA A 324 -23.90 4.13 -29.29
C ALA A 324 -22.84 3.21 -29.92
N ARG A 325 -22.18 2.35 -29.13
CA ARG A 325 -21.19 1.40 -29.65
C ARG A 325 -21.77 0.39 -30.64
N LEU A 326 -23.01 -0.02 -30.45
CA LEU A 326 -23.69 -1.00 -31.31
C LEU A 326 -24.30 -0.35 -32.57
N SER A 327 -24.73 0.90 -32.47
CA SER A 327 -25.43 1.61 -33.56
C SER A 327 -24.53 2.52 -34.38
N GLY A 328 -23.44 3.04 -33.81
CA GLY A 328 -22.63 4.10 -34.38
C GLY A 328 -23.48 5.34 -34.70
N ASN A 329 -23.24 5.92 -35.88
CA ASN A 329 -24.01 7.05 -36.40
C ASN A 329 -25.24 6.61 -37.23
N ASP A 330 -25.79 5.42 -37.01
CA ASP A 330 -26.99 4.94 -37.72
C ASP A 330 -28.25 5.03 -36.84
N LYS A 331 -29.10 6.00 -37.15
CA LYS A 331 -30.37 6.24 -36.44
C LYS A 331 -31.31 5.03 -36.47
N LYS A 332 -31.36 4.26 -37.57
CA LYS A 332 -32.24 3.08 -37.66
C LYS A 332 -31.76 1.94 -36.76
N LYS A 333 -30.44 1.79 -36.62
CA LYS A 333 -29.88 0.82 -35.68
C LYS A 333 -30.16 1.20 -34.23
N VAL A 334 -30.09 2.50 -33.89
CA VAL A 334 -30.49 2.99 -32.56
C VAL A 334 -31.91 2.52 -32.24
N ASP A 335 -32.88 2.76 -33.13
CA ASP A 335 -34.27 2.32 -32.95
C ASP A 335 -34.43 0.81 -32.81
N GLY A 336 -33.69 0.03 -33.59
CA GLY A 336 -33.72 -1.43 -33.52
C GLY A 336 -33.24 -1.94 -32.16
N ILE A 337 -32.09 -1.42 -31.70
CA ILE A 337 -31.46 -1.82 -30.45
C ILE A 337 -32.31 -1.40 -29.25
N THR A 338 -32.83 -0.16 -29.23
CA THR A 338 -33.66 0.32 -28.11
C THR A 338 -34.94 -0.51 -27.95
N ARG A 339 -35.60 -0.88 -29.07
CA ARG A 339 -36.77 -1.77 -29.03
C ARG A 339 -36.44 -3.16 -28.49
N ILE A 340 -35.33 -3.74 -28.92
CA ILE A 340 -34.88 -5.05 -28.43
C ILE A 340 -34.62 -4.96 -26.92
N LEU A 341 -33.80 -4.00 -26.48
CA LEU A 341 -33.44 -3.84 -25.08
C LEU A 341 -34.68 -3.60 -24.19
N LYS A 342 -35.67 -2.85 -24.67
CA LYS A 342 -36.93 -2.64 -23.94
C LYS A 342 -37.70 -3.94 -23.76
N ARG A 343 -37.88 -4.72 -24.83
CA ARG A 343 -38.62 -5.99 -24.79
C ARG A 343 -38.05 -6.97 -23.77
N TYR A 344 -36.72 -7.03 -23.64
CA TYR A 344 -36.04 -7.98 -22.74
C TYR A 344 -35.73 -7.42 -21.35
N LYS A 345 -36.03 -6.15 -21.05
CA LYS A 345 -35.93 -5.57 -19.69
C LYS A 345 -37.23 -5.71 -18.88
N GLU A 346 -38.37 -5.86 -19.56
CA GLU A 346 -39.71 -6.00 -18.96
C GLU A 346 -40.17 -7.47 -18.87
N SER A 347 -39.32 -8.43 -19.26
CA SER A 347 -39.49 -9.88 -19.06
C SER A 347 -38.70 -10.33 -17.84
#